data_AF-A0A933G590-F1
#
_entry.id   AF-A0A933G590-F1
#
_cell.length_a   1.000
_cell.length_b   1.000
_cell.length_c   1.000
_cell.angle_alpha   90.00
_cell.angle_beta   90.00
_cell.angle_gamma   90.00
#
_symmetry.space_group_name_H-M   'P 1'
#
loop_
_entity.id
_entity.type
_entity.pdbx_description
1 polymer ?
#
loop_
_entity_poly.entity_id
_entity_poly.type
_entity_poly.pdbx_seq_one_letter_code
_entity_poly.pdbx_strand_id
1 'polypeptide(L)'
;CGTAPIVDMGAYEYVPPIPGDLDHDGDIDIDDVTALAACGSGPNVSVTSECTPADLDHDGDVDQCDFGMLQRCLSGDGVPADPGCCGF
;
A
#
# COMPACT_ATOMS: atom_id res chain seq x y z
N CYS A 1 20.62 11.40 27.30
CA CYS A 1 20.97 12.32 26.20
C CYS A 1 19.78 12.33 25.26
N GLY A 2 19.04 13.44 25.23
CA GLY A 2 17.96 13.76 24.29
C GLY A 2 16.88 12.71 24.04
N THR A 3 15.74 12.82 24.74
CA THR A 3 14.47 12.35 24.16
C THR A 3 14.25 13.15 22.90
N ALA A 4 14.17 12.49 21.73
CA ALA A 4 13.79 13.17 20.50
C ALA A 4 12.47 13.91 20.77
N PRO A 5 12.36 15.21 20.44
CA PRO A 5 11.11 15.91 20.61
C PRO A 5 10.06 15.22 19.75
N ILE A 6 8.86 15.07 20.30
CA ILE A 6 7.67 14.71 19.53
C ILE A 6 7.52 15.83 18.50
N VAL A 7 7.90 15.53 17.26
CA VAL A 7 7.87 16.48 16.15
C VAL A 7 6.42 16.63 15.71
N ASP A 8 5.80 17.71 16.15
CA ASP A 8 4.57 18.27 15.60
C ASP A 8 4.94 19.13 14.38
N MET A 9 5.02 18.49 13.21
CA MET A 9 5.21 19.16 11.91
C MET A 9 4.09 18.75 10.98
N GLY A 10 3.10 19.61 10.81
CA GLY A 10 1.82 19.27 10.15
C GLY A 10 1.87 18.93 8.66
N ALA A 11 0.80 18.27 8.22
CA ALA A 11 0.15 18.14 6.89
C ALA A 11 0.97 18.02 5.58
N TYR A 12 2.30 18.05 5.58
CA TYR A 12 3.12 17.89 4.37
C TYR A 12 4.46 17.18 4.64
N GLU A 13 4.54 16.32 5.65
CA GLU A 13 5.61 15.33 5.68
C GLU A 13 5.47 14.48 4.41
N TYR A 14 6.46 14.55 3.53
CA TYR A 14 6.52 13.71 2.34
C TYR A 14 6.73 12.29 2.84
N VAL A 15 5.62 11.58 3.08
CA VAL A 15 5.63 10.14 3.26
C VAL A 15 5.89 9.57 1.88
N PRO A 16 7.04 8.92 1.63
CA PRO A 16 7.23 8.22 0.36
C PRO A 16 6.08 7.22 0.20
N PRO A 17 5.54 7.05 -1.03
CA PRO A 17 4.42 6.13 -1.26
C PRO A 17 4.78 4.77 -0.67
N ILE A 18 3.93 4.31 0.26
CA ILE A 18 4.09 3.02 0.92
C ILE A 18 3.46 2.00 -0.03
N PRO A 19 4.22 1.04 -0.58
CA PRO A 19 3.63 0.02 -1.42
C PRO A 19 2.56 -0.74 -0.64
N GLY A 20 1.37 -0.89 -1.22
CA GLY A 20 0.22 -1.52 -0.57
C GLY A 20 -0.69 -0.59 0.25
N ASP A 21 -0.29 0.65 0.54
CA ASP A 21 -1.19 1.72 1.06
C ASP A 21 -1.88 2.37 -0.15
N LEU A 22 -2.99 1.77 -0.57
CA LEU A 22 -3.72 2.06 -1.80
C LEU A 22 -4.77 3.16 -1.61
N ASP A 23 -5.21 3.42 -0.38
CA ASP A 23 -6.13 4.52 -0.07
C ASP A 23 -5.42 5.79 0.47
N HIS A 24 -4.11 5.67 0.76
CA HIS A 24 -3.19 6.73 1.15
C HIS A 24 -3.47 7.33 2.53
N ASP A 25 -3.87 6.51 3.49
CA ASP A 25 -4.11 6.93 4.87
C ASP A 25 -2.93 6.66 5.84
N GLY A 26 -1.93 5.90 5.37
CA GLY A 26 -0.68 5.64 6.08
C GLY A 26 -0.63 4.31 6.83
N ASP A 27 -1.66 3.48 6.73
CA ASP A 27 -1.60 2.08 7.15
C ASP A 27 -1.91 1.10 5.99
N ILE A 28 -1.89 -0.20 6.31
CA ILE A 28 -2.28 -1.24 5.35
C ILE A 28 -3.32 -2.11 6.05
N ASP A 29 -4.57 -1.99 5.63
CA ASP A 29 -5.69 -2.63 6.27
C ASP A 29 -6.79 -3.13 5.30
N ILE A 30 -8.04 -3.20 5.75
CA ILE A 30 -9.16 -3.70 4.95
C ILE A 30 -9.59 -2.71 3.85
N ASP A 31 -9.35 -1.41 4.02
CA ASP A 31 -9.69 -0.40 3.03
C ASP A 31 -8.74 -0.51 1.82
N ASP A 32 -7.46 -0.85 2.04
CA ASP A 32 -6.52 -1.21 0.96
C ASP A 32 -6.89 -2.49 0.25
N VAL A 33 -7.35 -3.51 0.99
CA VAL A 33 -7.86 -4.74 0.38
C VAL A 33 -9.07 -4.44 -0.52
N THR A 34 -9.90 -3.49 -0.11
CA THR A 34 -11.04 -3.04 -0.91
C THR A 34 -10.59 -2.26 -2.15
N ALA A 35 -9.56 -1.42 -2.03
CA ALA A 35 -8.95 -0.71 -3.15
C ALA A 35 -8.29 -1.67 -4.15
N LEU A 36 -7.55 -2.68 -3.68
CA LEU A 36 -6.98 -3.73 -4.53
C LEU A 36 -8.08 -4.51 -5.25
N ALA A 37 -9.14 -4.90 -4.54
CA ALA A 37 -10.25 -5.64 -5.13
C ALA A 37 -11.02 -4.84 -6.19
N ALA A 38 -11.07 -3.51 -6.08
CA ALA A 38 -11.65 -2.64 -7.11
C ALA A 38 -10.84 -2.65 -8.42
N CYS A 39 -9.54 -2.91 -8.33
CA CYS A 39 -8.62 -3.02 -9.46
C CYS A 39 -8.44 -4.45 -9.99
N GLY A 40 -8.83 -5.46 -9.21
CA GLY A 40 -8.68 -6.88 -9.54
C GLY A 40 -9.27 -7.23 -10.91
N SER A 41 -8.38 -7.50 -11.88
CA SER A 41 -8.71 -7.85 -13.26
C SER A 41 -8.50 -9.34 -13.54
N GLY A 42 -7.60 -9.98 -12.78
CA GLY A 42 -7.19 -11.38 -12.93
C GLY A 42 -5.96 -11.56 -13.82
N PRO A 43 -5.37 -12.77 -13.81
CA PRO A 43 -4.09 -13.04 -14.45
C PRO A 43 -4.15 -12.81 -15.97
N ASN A 44 -3.10 -12.20 -16.50
CA ASN A 44 -2.91 -11.75 -17.86
C ASN A 44 -3.95 -10.74 -18.36
N VAL A 45 -4.63 -10.01 -17.47
CA VAL A 45 -5.53 -8.92 -17.83
C VAL A 45 -4.89 -7.60 -17.45
N SER A 46 -4.31 -6.94 -18.46
CA SER A 46 -3.50 -5.74 -18.27
C SER A 46 -4.19 -4.68 -17.41
N VAL A 47 -3.44 -4.19 -16.43
CA VAL A 47 -3.85 -3.13 -15.53
C VAL A 47 -4.13 -1.82 -16.28
N THR A 48 -5.15 -1.07 -15.84
CA THR A 48 -5.40 0.29 -16.32
C THR A 48 -4.49 1.28 -15.59
N SER A 49 -4.26 2.47 -16.13
CA SER A 49 -3.39 3.47 -15.49
C SER A 49 -3.82 3.91 -14.09
N GLU A 50 -5.11 3.77 -13.76
CA GLU A 50 -5.65 4.09 -12.44
C GLU A 50 -5.34 3.00 -11.41
N CYS A 51 -5.09 1.78 -11.88
CA CYS A 51 -4.85 0.60 -11.03
C CYS A 51 -3.38 0.21 -10.97
N THR A 52 -2.47 0.93 -11.63
CA THR A 52 -1.02 0.68 -11.57
C THR A 52 -0.48 0.61 -10.14
N PRO A 53 -0.97 1.38 -9.14
CA PRO A 53 -0.49 1.22 -7.76
C PRO A 53 -0.86 -0.11 -7.11
N ALA A 54 -1.89 -0.81 -7.62
CA ALA A 54 -2.37 -2.09 -7.09
C ALA A 54 -1.69 -3.32 -7.72
N ASP A 55 -0.90 -3.12 -8.79
CA ASP A 55 0.03 -4.10 -9.37
C ASP A 55 1.31 -4.08 -8.52
N LEU A 56 1.29 -4.86 -7.44
CA LEU A 56 2.32 -4.88 -6.40
C LEU A 56 3.50 -5.78 -6.78
N ASP A 57 3.29 -6.80 -7.60
CA ASP A 57 4.37 -7.67 -8.07
C ASP A 57 5.00 -7.24 -9.41
N HIS A 58 4.44 -6.18 -10.03
CA HIS A 58 4.90 -5.51 -11.24
C HIS A 58 4.86 -6.41 -12.50
N ASP A 59 3.92 -7.35 -12.57
CA ASP A 59 3.76 -8.23 -13.73
C ASP A 59 2.79 -7.68 -14.80
N GLY A 60 2.11 -6.57 -14.49
CA GLY A 60 1.25 -5.84 -15.40
C GLY A 60 -0.23 -6.19 -15.29
N ASP A 61 -0.64 -6.99 -14.31
CA ASP A 61 -2.04 -7.18 -13.94
C ASP A 61 -2.29 -7.01 -12.44
N VAL A 62 -3.54 -7.18 -12.00
CA VAL A 62 -3.89 -7.13 -10.56
C VAL A 62 -4.67 -8.40 -10.26
N ASP A 63 -4.04 -9.32 -9.53
CA ASP A 63 -4.56 -10.65 -9.26
C ASP A 63 -4.27 -11.15 -7.84
N GLN A 64 -4.26 -12.48 -7.65
CA GLN A 64 -4.04 -13.10 -6.34
C GLN A 64 -2.59 -13.02 -5.86
N CYS A 65 -1.62 -12.82 -6.75
CA CYS A 65 -0.23 -12.59 -6.41
C CYS A 65 -0.06 -11.24 -5.71
N ASP A 66 -0.69 -10.18 -6.21
CA ASP A 66 -0.73 -8.86 -5.57
C ASP A 66 -1.40 -8.92 -4.21
N PHE A 67 -2.58 -9.58 -4.12
CA PHE A 67 -3.23 -9.79 -2.83
C PHE A 67 -2.32 -10.57 -1.88
N GLY A 68 -1.57 -11.56 -2.38
CA GLY A 68 -0.60 -12.31 -1.60
C GLY A 68 0.55 -11.45 -1.06
N MET A 69 0.94 -10.39 -1.79
CA MET A 69 1.89 -9.39 -1.31
C MET A 69 1.25 -8.50 -0.25
N LEU A 70 0.09 -7.92 -0.54
CA LEU A 70 -0.66 -7.06 0.38
C LEU A 70 -0.94 -7.74 1.73
N GLN A 71 -1.36 -9.01 1.70
CA GLN A 71 -1.69 -9.80 2.91
C GLN A 71 -0.51 -9.93 3.87
N ARG A 72 0.74 -9.87 3.38
CA ARG A 72 1.95 -9.96 4.22
C ARG A 72 2.23 -8.65 4.96
N CYS A 73 1.60 -7.57 4.53
CA CYS A 73 1.87 -6.21 4.96
C CYS A 73 0.72 -5.58 5.75
N LEU A 74 -0.41 -6.28 5.88
CA LEU A 74 -1.51 -5.89 6.76
C LEU A 74 -0.99 -5.57 8.16
N SER A 75 -1.04 -4.29 8.52
CA SER A 75 -0.71 -3.75 9.83
C SER A 75 -1.97 -3.53 10.67
N GLY A 76 -3.08 -3.19 10.01
CA GLY A 76 -4.39 -2.89 10.59
C GLY A 76 -4.63 -1.41 10.90
N ASP A 77 -5.91 -1.03 10.97
CA ASP A 77 -6.41 0.34 11.25
C ASP A 77 -5.62 1.08 12.34
N GLY A 78 -5.06 2.22 11.94
CA GLY A 78 -4.26 3.14 12.75
C GLY A 78 -2.86 2.63 13.09
N VAL A 79 -2.39 1.52 12.52
CA VAL A 79 -1.03 0.99 12.71
C VAL A 79 -0.17 1.35 11.50
N PRO A 80 0.78 2.29 11.64
CA PRO A 80 1.60 2.73 10.53
C PRO A 80 2.24 1.57 9.76
N ALA A 81 2.04 1.56 8.45
CA ALA A 81 2.57 0.52 7.59
C ALA A 81 4.12 0.56 7.56
N ASP A 82 4.73 -0.61 7.35
CA ASP A 82 6.17 -0.70 7.14
C ASP A 82 6.51 -0.25 5.70
N PRO A 83 7.27 0.85 5.50
CA PRO A 83 7.61 1.36 4.17
C PRO A 83 8.44 0.39 3.32
N GLY A 84 9.05 -0.63 3.94
CA GLY A 84 9.77 -1.70 3.24
C GLY A 84 8.90 -2.91 2.89
N CYS A 85 7.62 -2.90 3.25
CA CYS A 85 6.68 -3.96 2.90
C CYS A 85 6.11 -3.72 1.49
N CYS A 86 5.69 -4.79 0.80
CA CYS A 86 5.17 -4.78 -0.58
C CYS A 86 6.08 -4.16 -1.67
N GLY A 87 7.26 -3.60 -1.35
CA GLY A 87 8.19 -3.05 -2.33
C GLY A 87 9.36 -3.99 -2.63
N PHE A 88 9.55 -4.38 -3.88
CA PHE A 88 10.73 -5.13 -4.37
C PHE A 88 11.34 -4.49 -5.62
#